data_AF-A0A088F0J9-F1
#
_entry.id   AF-A0A088F0J9-F1
#
_cell.length_a   1.000
_cell.length_b   1.000
_cell.length_c   1.000
_cell.angle_alpha   90.00
_cell.angle_beta   90.00
_cell.angle_gamma   90.00
#
_symmetry.space_group_name_H-M   'P 1'
#
loop_
_entity.id
_entity.type
_entity.pdbx_description
1 polymer ?
#
loop_
_entity_poly.entity_id
_entity_poly.type
_entity_poly.pdbx_seq_one_letter_code
_entity_poly.pdbx_strand_id
1 'polypeptide(L)'
;MKNFSDLNIQTERFTGKKIEMDEVVDKVIEVLDFKIDKSKYSDKGNGKVMTISIRHEDKERIIFTGSVILQEQCIKVKEMGEFPFKATIEAMKPRGYRFI
;
A
#
# COMPACT_ATOMS: atom_id res chain seq x y z
N MET A 1 13.01 -37.71 2.41
CA MET A 1 12.57 -36.37 1.93
C MET A 1 12.59 -35.42 3.11
N LYS A 2 13.03 -34.17 2.92
CA LYS A 2 12.95 -33.14 3.97
C LYS A 2 11.55 -32.52 3.97
N ASN A 3 11.02 -32.16 5.13
CA ASN A 3 9.80 -31.35 5.18
C ASN A 3 10.15 -29.90 4.80
N PHE A 4 9.21 -29.18 4.20
CA PHE A 4 9.42 -27.77 3.86
C PHE A 4 9.68 -26.91 5.10
N SER A 5 9.07 -27.25 6.25
CA SER A 5 9.33 -26.63 7.55
C SER A 5 10.81 -26.64 7.94
N ASP A 6 11.54 -27.66 7.51
CA ASP A 6 12.94 -27.86 7.87
C ASP A 6 13.87 -26.94 7.06
N LEU A 7 13.33 -26.26 6.04
CA LEU A 7 14.10 -25.33 5.20
C LEU A 7 14.23 -23.94 5.83
N ASN A 8 13.47 -23.64 6.90
CA ASN A 8 13.46 -22.36 7.62
C ASN A 8 13.44 -21.12 6.70
N ILE A 9 12.71 -21.22 5.58
CA ILE A 9 12.59 -20.15 4.59
C ILE A 9 11.59 -19.13 5.14
N GLN A 10 12.07 -17.92 5.42
CA GLN A 10 11.23 -16.78 5.78
C GLN A 10 10.95 -15.92 4.54
N THR A 11 9.70 -15.51 4.36
CA THR A 11 9.32 -14.56 3.31
C THR A 11 8.73 -13.33 3.97
N GLU A 12 9.26 -12.16 3.64
CA GLU A 12 8.61 -10.90 4.00
C GLU A 12 7.31 -10.77 3.20
N ARG A 13 6.19 -10.68 3.91
CA ARG A 13 4.87 -10.50 3.32
C ARG A 13 4.15 -9.43 4.11
N PHE A 14 3.44 -8.57 3.40
CA PHE A 14 2.48 -7.71 4.07
C PHE A 14 1.36 -8.58 4.66
N THR A 15 1.03 -8.28 5.91
CA THR A 15 0.05 -8.97 6.73
C THR A 15 -1.23 -8.14 6.83
N GLY A 16 -2.34 -8.82 7.09
CA GLY A 16 -3.64 -8.17 7.27
C GLY A 16 -4.66 -8.45 6.18
N LYS A 17 -5.91 -8.07 6.48
CA LYS A 17 -7.04 -8.27 5.56
C LYS A 17 -7.04 -7.17 4.51
N LYS A 18 -7.34 -7.52 3.25
CA LYS A 18 -7.63 -6.53 2.21
C LYS A 18 -8.88 -5.74 2.61
N ILE A 19 -8.80 -4.41 2.49
CA ILE A 19 -9.95 -3.50 2.52
C ILE A 19 -9.97 -2.65 1.26
N GLU A 20 -11.13 -2.07 0.96
CA GLU A 20 -11.30 -1.17 -0.17
C GLU A 20 -10.86 0.26 0.20
N MET A 21 -10.46 1.05 -0.81
CA MET A 21 -9.99 2.42 -0.61
C MET A 21 -11.05 3.28 0.09
N ASP A 22 -12.30 3.16 -0.31
CA ASP A 22 -13.43 3.94 0.24
C ASP A 22 -13.65 3.71 1.74
N GLU A 23 -13.13 2.60 2.30
CA GLU A 23 -13.21 2.33 3.75
C GLU A 23 -12.27 3.22 4.57
N VAL A 24 -11.24 3.84 3.95
CA VAL A 24 -10.21 4.65 4.64
C VAL A 24 -10.06 6.08 4.13
N VAL A 25 -10.74 6.44 3.04
CA VAL A 25 -10.77 7.84 2.57
C VAL A 25 -11.32 8.73 3.68
N ASP A 26 -10.71 9.90 3.83
CA ASP A 26 -11.04 10.91 4.86
C ASP A 26 -10.85 10.41 6.32
N LYS A 27 -10.15 9.29 6.52
CA LYS A 27 -9.77 8.77 7.84
C LYS A 27 -8.26 8.85 8.02
N VAL A 28 -7.83 9.11 9.25
CA VAL A 28 -6.42 9.02 9.63
C VAL A 28 -6.01 7.55 9.68
N ILE A 29 -4.94 7.22 8.97
CA ILE A 29 -4.33 5.89 8.94
C ILE A 29 -2.83 6.00 9.23
N GLU A 30 -2.24 4.91 9.69
CA GLU A 30 -0.78 4.77 9.75
C GLU A 30 -0.33 3.92 8.57
N VAL A 31 0.51 4.47 7.71
CA VAL A 31 1.10 3.79 6.56
C VAL A 31 2.38 3.10 7.02
N LEU A 32 2.41 1.78 6.90
CA LEU A 32 3.48 0.93 7.43
C LEU A 32 4.59 0.69 6.42
N ASP A 33 4.22 0.29 5.20
CA ASP A 33 5.13 0.14 4.06
C ASP A 33 4.32 0.02 2.76
N PHE A 34 5.01 -0.05 1.62
CA PHE A 34 4.38 -0.26 0.32
C PHE A 34 5.27 -1.07 -0.63
N LYS A 35 4.65 -1.60 -1.67
CA LYS A 35 5.32 -2.26 -2.79
C LYS A 35 4.65 -1.84 -4.09
N ILE A 36 5.43 -1.64 -5.14
CA ILE A 36 4.92 -1.35 -6.49
C ILE A 36 5.29 -2.50 -7.42
N ASP A 37 4.28 -3.05 -8.10
CA ASP A 37 4.42 -4.12 -9.07
C ASP A 37 3.76 -3.73 -10.41
N LYS A 38 3.98 -4.54 -11.45
CA LYS A 38 3.23 -4.43 -12.70
C LYS A 38 1.75 -4.74 -12.45
N SER A 39 0.87 -3.90 -12.97
CA SER A 39 -0.57 -4.11 -12.91
C SER A 39 -1.01 -5.18 -13.92
N LYS A 40 -2.07 -5.92 -13.59
CA LYS A 40 -2.81 -6.73 -14.57
C LYS A 40 -3.53 -5.87 -15.61
N TYR A 41 -3.77 -4.60 -15.29
CA TYR A 41 -4.36 -3.59 -16.17
C TYR A 41 -3.26 -2.64 -16.64
N SER A 42 -2.40 -3.11 -17.56
CA SER A 42 -1.22 -2.36 -18.00
C SER A 42 -1.53 -1.11 -18.82
N ASP A 43 -2.76 -1.01 -19.33
CA ASP A 43 -3.32 0.12 -20.09
C ASP A 43 -3.85 1.26 -19.21
N LYS A 44 -3.96 1.05 -17.89
CA LYS A 44 -4.49 2.05 -16.95
C LYS A 44 -3.39 2.74 -16.17
N GLY A 45 -3.54 4.05 -15.97
CA GLY A 45 -2.58 4.86 -15.21
C GLY A 45 -1.17 4.76 -15.80
N ASN A 46 -0.20 4.36 -14.99
CA ASN A 46 1.19 4.10 -15.40
C ASN A 46 1.48 2.60 -15.61
N GLY A 47 0.46 1.75 -15.69
CA GLY A 47 0.58 0.30 -15.82
C GLY A 47 1.10 -0.40 -14.55
N LYS A 48 1.15 0.29 -13.41
CA LYS A 48 1.61 -0.25 -12.12
C LYS A 48 0.48 -0.30 -11.09
N VAL A 49 0.63 -1.17 -10.11
CA VAL A 49 -0.23 -1.25 -8.94
C VAL A 49 0.63 -1.15 -7.69
N MET A 50 0.18 -0.34 -6.74
CA MET A 50 0.76 -0.26 -5.41
C MET A 50 -0.05 -1.13 -4.46
N THR A 51 0.65 -1.97 -3.71
CA THR A 51 0.14 -2.60 -2.50
C THR A 51 0.64 -1.80 -1.32
N ILE A 52 -0.26 -1.28 -0.49
CA ILE A 52 0.09 -0.52 0.71
C ILE A 52 -0.34 -1.28 1.95
N SER A 53 0.58 -1.42 2.91
CA SER A 53 0.32 -1.95 4.24
C SER A 53 0.01 -0.78 5.17
N ILE A 54 -1.12 -0.83 5.85
CA ILE A 54 -1.56 0.22 6.76
C ILE A 54 -2.07 -0.36 8.07
N ARG A 55 -2.08 0.44 9.13
CA ARG A 55 -2.86 0.20 10.34
C ARG A 55 -4.10 1.09 10.32
N HIS A 56 -5.26 0.46 10.41
CA HIS A 56 -6.56 1.12 10.48
C HIS A 56 -7.42 0.42 11.55
N GLU A 57 -7.99 1.18 12.49
CA GLU A 57 -8.73 0.66 13.65
C GLU A 57 -7.93 -0.42 14.40
N ASP A 58 -6.67 -0.11 14.72
CA ASP A 58 -5.71 -0.96 15.42
C ASP A 58 -5.44 -2.33 14.78
N LYS A 59 -5.76 -2.48 13.50
CA LYS A 59 -5.55 -3.72 12.76
C LYS A 59 -4.76 -3.46 11.49
N GLU A 60 -3.86 -4.38 11.15
CA GLU A 60 -3.13 -4.36 9.88
C GLU A 60 -4.07 -4.69 8.71
N ARG A 61 -3.89 -3.94 7.64
CA ARG A 61 -4.75 -3.92 6.46
C ARG A 61 -3.93 -3.70 5.21
N ILE A 62 -4.46 -4.23 4.10
CA ILE A 62 -3.85 -4.08 2.79
C ILE A 62 -4.80 -3.34 1.86
N ILE A 63 -4.29 -2.37 1.12
CA ILE A 63 -5.01 -1.71 0.03
C ILE A 63 -4.21 -1.88 -1.27
N PHE A 64 -4.93 -2.14 -2.36
CA PHE A 64 -4.37 -2.12 -3.71
C PHE A 64 -4.84 -0.86 -4.42
N THR A 65 -3.91 -0.10 -4.99
CA THR A 65 -4.23 1.15 -5.67
C THR A 65 -3.39 1.39 -6.91
N GLY A 66 -4.03 1.83 -7.99
CA GLY A 66 -3.37 2.31 -9.20
C GLY A 66 -3.10 3.82 -9.17
N SER A 67 -3.30 4.51 -8.03
CA SER A 67 -3.07 5.95 -7.93
C SER A 67 -1.59 6.28 -8.13
N VAL A 68 -1.27 6.96 -9.22
CA VAL A 68 0.10 7.39 -9.54
C VAL A 68 0.62 8.39 -8.51
N ILE A 69 -0.24 9.28 -8.03
CA ILE A 69 0.15 10.29 -7.03
C ILE A 69 0.51 9.64 -5.70
N LEU A 70 -0.28 8.68 -5.20
CA LEU A 70 0.08 7.95 -3.98
C LEU A 70 1.40 7.18 -4.15
N GLN A 71 1.62 6.58 -5.33
CA GLN A 71 2.88 5.89 -5.63
C GLN A 71 4.08 6.84 -5.53
N GLU A 72 4.00 8.01 -6.15
CA GLU A 72 5.05 9.03 -6.12
C GLU A 72 5.29 9.57 -4.70
N GLN A 73 4.22 9.81 -3.92
CA GLN A 73 4.34 10.26 -2.54
C GLN A 73 5.03 9.20 -1.67
N CYS A 74 4.62 7.92 -1.76
CA CYS A 74 5.27 6.83 -1.01
C CYS A 74 6.75 6.68 -1.38
N ILE A 75 7.12 6.78 -2.66
CA ILE A 75 8.53 6.72 -3.10
C ILE A 75 9.33 7.84 -2.43
N LYS A 76 8.86 9.10 -2.49
CA LYS A 76 9.56 10.24 -1.86
C LYS A 76 9.71 10.06 -0.36
N VAL A 77 8.66 9.64 0.34
CA VAL A 77 8.71 9.40 1.79
C VAL A 77 9.70 8.27 2.13
N LYS A 78 9.81 7.23 1.29
CA LYS A 78 10.77 6.13 1.46
C LYS A 78 12.21 6.60 1.23
N GLU A 79 12.45 7.42 0.21
CA GLU A 79 13.74 8.06 -0.06
C GLU A 79 14.18 8.98 1.08
N MET A 80 13.23 9.61 1.78
CA MET A 80 13.48 10.40 2.98
C MET A 80 13.70 9.56 4.25
N GLY A 81 13.39 8.25 4.23
CA GLY A 81 13.53 7.36 5.39
C GLY A 81 12.43 7.52 6.45
N GLU A 82 11.27 8.08 6.09
CA GLU A 82 10.22 8.53 7.01
C GLU A 82 9.07 7.53 7.19
N PHE A 83 9.31 6.24 6.91
CA PHE A 83 8.34 5.18 7.21
C PHE A 83 8.56 4.58 8.61
N PRO A 84 7.49 4.23 9.36
CA PRO A 84 6.08 4.43 9.04
C PRO A 84 5.61 5.87 9.33
N PHE A 85 4.55 6.33 8.67
CA PHE A 85 3.99 7.67 8.87
C PHE A 85 2.46 7.68 9.01
N LYS A 86 1.90 8.73 9.63
CA LYS A 86 0.45 8.96 9.66
C LYS A 86 0.05 9.92 8.56
N ALA A 87 -1.05 9.63 7.89
CA ALA A 87 -1.63 10.51 6.87
C ALA A 87 -3.13 10.29 6.74
N THR A 88 -3.81 11.20 6.04
CA THR A 88 -5.17 11.00 5.55
C THR A 88 -5.13 10.79 4.04
N ILE A 89 -5.95 9.88 3.52
CA ILE A 89 -6.11 9.73 2.07
C ILE A 89 -7.29 10.59 1.62
N GLU A 90 -7.05 11.49 0.68
CA GLU A 90 -8.07 12.34 0.06
C GLU A 90 -8.32 11.90 -1.39
N ALA A 91 -9.60 11.83 -1.78
CA ALA A 91 -10.00 11.56 -3.15
C ALA A 91 -9.89 12.81 -4.04
N MET A 92 -9.28 12.67 -5.22
CA MET A 92 -9.10 13.76 -6.18
C MET A 92 -10.10 13.70 -7.34
N LYS A 93 -10.54 14.87 -7.82
CA LYS A 93 -11.38 15.02 -9.01
C LYS A 93 -10.52 15.26 -10.26
N PRO A 94 -10.83 14.65 -11.44
CA PRO A 94 -11.91 13.69 -11.66
C PRO A 94 -11.59 12.27 -11.19
N ARG A 95 -10.31 11.92 -10.97
CA ARG A 95 -9.87 10.59 -10.49
C ARG A 95 -8.55 10.71 -9.73
N GLY A 96 -8.34 9.80 -8.78
CA GLY A 96 -7.06 9.62 -8.08
C GLY A 96 -7.20 9.81 -6.57
N TYR A 97 -6.09 9.57 -5.88
CA TYR A 97 -5.98 9.72 -4.43
C TYR A 97 -4.62 10.33 -4.10
N ARG A 98 -4.54 11.09 -3.00
CA ARG A 98 -3.29 11.62 -2.44
C ARG A 98 -3.26 11.50 -0.92
N PHE A 99 -2.07 11.45 -0.35
CA PHE A 99 -1.86 11.69 1.07
C PHE A 99 -1.86 13.19 1.36
N ILE A 100 -2.46 13.58 2.48
CA ILE A 100 -2.38 14.91 3.09
C ILE A 100 -1.85 14.80 4.52
#